data_AF-A0AAV7KS05-F1
#
_entry.id   AF-A0AAV7KS05-F1
#
_cell.length_a   1.000
_cell.length_b   1.000
_cell.length_c   1.000
_cell.angle_alpha   90.00
_cell.angle_beta   90.00
_cell.angle_gamma   90.00
#
_symmetry.space_group_name_H-M   'P 1'
#
loop_
_entity.id
_entity.type
_entity.pdbx_description
1 polymer ?
#
loop_
_entity_poly.entity_id
_entity_poly.type
_entity_poly.pdbx_seq_one_letter_code
_entity_poly.pdbx_strand_id
1 'polypeptide(L)'
;MQCCWLPSHKSRNMLDAEIEAVGSDIALLCQDLRKAVEQITEAETRVSGVEDSVGILQEKINKLEAVTKELTLRAEDTEGRARCNNLRFVGFLKGCEGQLVDTFLAKWLCSATNQPDVLPLIRDGQGTLVVDPLELAHRFEMFFRATYARQELLPHASKKK
;
A
#
# COMPACT_ATOMS: atom_id res chain seq x y z
N MET A 1 -60.95 73.08 -32.88
CA MET A 1 -61.24 72.23 -31.70
C MET A 1 -60.07 71.27 -31.55
N GLN A 2 -59.16 71.55 -30.62
CA GLN A 2 -57.91 70.83 -30.44
C GLN A 2 -58.11 69.81 -29.32
N CYS A 3 -58.12 68.52 -29.66
CA CYS A 3 -58.57 67.45 -28.77
C CYS A 3 -57.52 67.09 -27.69
N CYS A 4 -57.99 67.01 -26.44
CA CYS A 4 -57.23 66.80 -25.20
C CYS A 4 -56.76 65.34 -24.94
N TRP A 5 -56.23 64.61 -25.93
CA TRP A 5 -55.82 63.19 -25.75
C TRP A 5 -54.34 62.96 -25.38
N LEU A 6 -53.54 64.02 -25.23
CA LEU A 6 -52.08 63.93 -25.08
C LEU A 6 -51.57 63.25 -23.78
N PRO A 7 -52.18 63.41 -22.58
CA PRO A 7 -51.62 62.84 -21.36
C PRO A 7 -51.66 61.31 -21.31
N SER A 8 -52.78 60.71 -21.76
CA SER A 8 -52.99 59.26 -21.72
C SER A 8 -52.10 58.52 -22.72
N HIS A 9 -51.85 59.10 -23.89
CA HIS A 9 -51.00 58.53 -24.93
C HIS A 9 -49.52 58.51 -24.50
N LYS A 10 -49.05 59.55 -23.80
CA LYS A 10 -47.68 59.59 -23.29
C LYS A 10 -47.41 58.51 -22.25
N SER A 11 -48.33 58.30 -21.31
CA SER A 11 -48.21 57.23 -20.31
C SER A 11 -48.28 55.84 -20.93
N ARG A 12 -49.11 55.64 -21.96
CA ARG A 12 -49.22 54.36 -22.69
C ARG A 12 -47.92 54.00 -23.40
N ASN A 13 -47.35 54.95 -24.15
CA ASN A 13 -46.07 54.74 -24.84
C ASN A 13 -44.90 54.47 -23.87
N MET A 14 -44.95 55.05 -22.66
CA MET A 14 -43.96 54.80 -21.62
C MET A 14 -44.07 53.38 -21.08
N LEU A 15 -45.29 52.90 -20.83
CA LEU A 15 -45.55 51.53 -20.42
C LEU A 15 -45.15 50.53 -21.51
N ASP A 16 -45.42 50.83 -22.79
CA ASP A 16 -45.01 49.97 -23.90
C ASP A 16 -43.47 49.87 -23.97
N ALA A 17 -42.75 50.97 -23.75
CA ALA A 17 -41.29 50.95 -23.71
C ALA A 17 -40.73 50.15 -22.50
N GLU A 18 -41.36 50.25 -21.33
CA GLU A 18 -40.99 49.44 -20.16
C GLU A 18 -41.29 47.95 -20.39
N ILE A 19 -42.40 47.61 -21.04
CA ILE A 19 -42.75 46.22 -21.39
C ILE A 19 -41.73 45.64 -22.38
N GLU A 20 -41.32 46.40 -23.40
CA GLU A 20 -40.29 45.98 -24.34
C GLU A 20 -38.93 45.78 -23.65
N ALA A 21 -38.56 46.68 -22.73
CA ALA A 21 -37.34 46.54 -21.94
C ALA A 21 -37.36 45.27 -21.08
N VAL A 22 -38.47 45.02 -20.36
CA VAL A 22 -38.67 43.79 -19.57
C VAL A 22 -38.67 42.55 -20.48
N GLY A 23 -39.28 42.62 -21.66
CA GLY A 23 -39.28 41.54 -22.65
C GLY A 23 -37.87 41.20 -23.14
N SER A 24 -37.04 42.22 -23.39
CA SER A 24 -35.63 42.06 -23.73
C SER A 24 -34.83 41.41 -22.59
N ASP A 25 -35.01 41.87 -21.36
CA ASP A 25 -34.32 41.31 -20.19
C ASP A 25 -34.71 39.84 -19.96
N ILE A 26 -36.00 39.51 -20.11
CA ILE A 26 -36.48 38.12 -20.05
C ILE A 26 -35.80 37.27 -21.13
N ALA A 27 -35.67 37.78 -22.36
CA ALA A 27 -35.02 37.05 -23.45
C ALA A 27 -33.53 36.77 -23.14
N LEU A 28 -32.82 37.74 -22.57
CA LEU A 28 -31.43 37.57 -22.13
C LEU A 28 -31.32 36.54 -21.00
N LEU A 29 -32.18 36.64 -19.98
CA LEU A 29 -32.22 35.65 -18.89
C LEU A 29 -32.51 34.24 -19.41
N CYS A 30 -33.43 34.09 -20.37
CA CYS A 30 -33.69 32.80 -21.01
C CYS A 30 -32.45 32.26 -21.73
N GLN A 31 -31.67 33.11 -22.38
CA GLN A 31 -30.44 32.71 -23.06
C GLN A 31 -29.37 32.26 -22.05
N ASP A 32 -29.19 33.02 -20.97
CA ASP A 32 -28.20 32.70 -19.94
C ASP A 32 -28.58 31.45 -19.16
N LEU A 33 -29.87 31.24 -18.88
CA LEU A 33 -30.37 30.00 -18.28
C LEU A 33 -30.06 28.79 -19.17
N ARG A 34 -30.25 28.90 -20.50
CA ARG A 34 -29.92 27.80 -21.42
C ARG A 34 -28.43 27.45 -21.38
N LYS A 35 -27.56 28.46 -21.43
CA LYS A 35 -26.10 28.26 -21.33
C LYS A 35 -25.72 27.61 -19.99
N ALA A 36 -26.32 28.07 -18.89
CA ALA A 36 -26.06 27.51 -17.58
C ALA A 36 -26.49 26.04 -17.50
N VAL A 37 -27.66 25.69 -18.04
CA VAL A 37 -28.12 24.30 -18.12
C VAL A 37 -27.15 23.44 -18.93
N GLU A 38 -26.71 23.90 -20.10
CA GLU A 38 -25.74 23.18 -20.93
C GLU A 38 -24.43 22.92 -20.18
N GLN A 39 -23.89 23.95 -19.51
CA GLN A 39 -22.66 23.83 -18.72
C GLN A 39 -22.82 22.87 -17.53
N ILE A 40 -23.96 22.90 -16.86
CA ILE A 40 -24.27 22.00 -15.74
C ILE A 40 -24.35 20.57 -16.24
N THR A 41 -25.08 20.30 -17.33
CA THR A 41 -25.21 18.96 -17.89
C THR A 41 -23.86 18.39 -18.35
N GLU A 42 -23.01 19.22 -18.97
CA GLU A 42 -21.65 18.80 -19.32
C GLU A 42 -20.84 18.45 -18.07
N ALA A 43 -20.88 19.30 -17.04
CA ALA A 43 -20.18 19.06 -15.78
C ALA A 43 -20.68 17.78 -15.09
N GLU A 44 -21.98 17.55 -15.03
CA GLU A 44 -22.60 16.34 -14.46
C GLU A 44 -22.16 15.09 -15.21
N THR A 45 -22.17 15.12 -16.54
CA THR A 45 -21.70 14.00 -17.37
C THR A 45 -20.23 13.69 -17.09
N ARG A 46 -19.40 14.72 -16.98
CA ARG A 46 -17.97 14.57 -16.71
C ARG A 46 -17.71 14.05 -15.30
N VAL A 47 -18.48 14.50 -14.31
CA VAL A 47 -18.41 14.02 -12.92
C VAL A 47 -18.81 12.54 -12.87
N SER A 48 -19.91 12.15 -13.50
CA SER A 48 -20.36 10.75 -13.55
C SER A 48 -19.27 9.84 -14.14
N GLY A 49 -18.62 10.24 -15.25
CA GLY A 49 -17.53 9.45 -15.82
C GLY A 49 -16.30 9.34 -14.89
N VAL A 50 -16.00 10.40 -14.14
CA VAL A 50 -14.94 10.37 -13.12
C VAL A 50 -15.32 9.44 -11.97
N GLU A 51 -16.55 9.50 -11.47
CA GLU A 51 -17.05 8.65 -10.39
C GLU A 51 -16.97 7.17 -10.76
N ASP A 52 -17.38 6.80 -11.97
CA ASP A 52 -17.25 5.44 -12.49
C ASP A 52 -15.77 4.98 -12.52
N SER A 53 -14.89 5.85 -13.01
CA SER A 53 -13.45 5.54 -13.10
C SER A 53 -12.83 5.36 -11.71
N VAL A 54 -13.22 6.18 -10.73
CA VAL A 54 -12.78 6.08 -9.34
C VAL A 54 -13.26 4.77 -8.72
N GLY A 55 -14.51 4.37 -8.98
CA GLY A 55 -15.04 3.08 -8.54
C GLY A 55 -14.21 1.90 -9.04
N ILE A 56 -13.91 1.88 -10.35
CA ILE A 56 -13.08 0.83 -10.97
C ILE A 56 -11.65 0.84 -10.40
N LEU A 57 -11.06 2.02 -10.22
CA LEU A 57 -9.70 2.14 -9.66
C LEU A 57 -9.64 1.68 -8.21
N GLN A 58 -10.64 2.02 -7.40
CA GLN A 58 -10.71 1.58 -6.02
C GLN A 58 -10.83 0.05 -5.93
N GLU A 59 -11.63 -0.57 -6.79
CA GLU A 59 -11.74 -2.03 -6.86
C GLU A 59 -10.39 -2.68 -7.21
N LYS A 60 -9.66 -2.11 -8.18
CA LYS A 60 -8.32 -2.59 -8.56
C LYS A 60 -7.32 -2.44 -7.42
N ILE A 61 -7.33 -1.32 -6.71
CA ILE A 61 -6.46 -1.09 -5.55
C ILE A 61 -6.74 -2.16 -4.49
N ASN A 62 -8.01 -2.38 -4.14
CA ASN A 62 -8.37 -3.39 -3.14
C ASN A 62 -7.89 -4.80 -3.52
N LYS A 63 -8.03 -5.18 -4.80
CA LYS A 63 -7.52 -6.47 -5.32
C LYS A 63 -5.99 -6.55 -5.23
N LEU A 64 -5.29 -5.50 -5.64
CA LEU A 64 -3.83 -5.47 -5.60
C LEU A 64 -3.30 -5.47 -4.17
N GLU A 65 -3.94 -4.77 -3.25
CA GLU A 65 -3.58 -4.79 -1.82
C GLU A 65 -3.76 -6.18 -1.22
N ALA A 66 -4.86 -6.87 -1.55
CA ALA A 66 -5.10 -8.24 -1.09
C ALA A 66 -4.02 -9.20 -1.59
N VAL A 67 -3.72 -9.16 -2.89
CA VAL A 67 -2.66 -9.99 -3.50
C VAL A 67 -1.30 -9.67 -2.90
N THR A 68 -0.98 -8.38 -2.71
CA THR A 68 0.29 -7.96 -2.11
C THR A 68 0.41 -8.50 -0.69
N LYS A 69 -0.64 -8.40 0.13
CA LYS A 69 -0.65 -8.96 1.50
C LYS A 69 -0.44 -10.48 1.48
N GLU A 70 -1.13 -11.20 0.59
CA GLU A 70 -0.96 -12.65 0.47
C GLU A 70 0.47 -13.02 0.07
N LEU A 71 1.03 -12.34 -0.94
CA LEU A 71 2.38 -12.60 -1.41
C LEU A 71 3.43 -12.29 -0.35
N THR A 72 3.27 -11.19 0.40
CA THR A 72 4.17 -10.86 1.51
C THR A 72 4.12 -11.91 2.61
N LEU A 73 2.92 -12.34 3.03
CA LEU A 73 2.78 -13.40 4.04
C LEU A 73 3.42 -14.72 3.58
N ARG A 74 3.26 -15.07 2.30
CA ARG A 74 3.90 -16.27 1.72
C ARG A 74 5.41 -16.14 1.65
N ALA A 75 5.92 -14.95 1.30
CA ALA A 75 7.36 -14.68 1.31
C ALA A 75 7.93 -14.78 2.73
N GLU A 76 7.26 -14.21 3.72
CA GLU A 76 7.64 -14.28 5.13
C GLU A 76 7.60 -15.72 5.67
N ASP A 77 6.56 -16.50 5.36
CA ASP A 77 6.47 -17.91 5.76
C ASP A 77 7.58 -18.76 5.11
N THR A 78 7.83 -18.57 3.80
CA THR A 78 8.88 -19.31 3.10
C THR A 78 10.29 -18.93 3.58
N GLU A 79 10.55 -17.64 3.81
CA GLU A 79 11.80 -17.15 4.38
C GLU A 79 11.98 -17.63 5.83
N GLY A 80 10.90 -17.63 6.61
CA GLY A 80 10.86 -18.16 7.97
C GLY A 80 11.24 -19.64 8.00
N ARG A 81 10.57 -20.47 7.20
CA ARG A 81 10.88 -21.91 7.07
C ARG A 81 12.31 -22.16 6.59
N ALA A 82 12.79 -21.37 5.63
CA ALA A 82 14.16 -21.47 5.13
C ALA A 82 15.18 -21.13 6.23
N ARG A 83 14.90 -20.14 7.09
CA ARG A 83 15.79 -19.75 8.19
C ARG A 83 15.70 -20.66 9.42
N CYS A 84 14.54 -21.25 9.71
CA CYS A 84 14.38 -22.14 10.86
C CYS A 84 15.33 -23.34 10.81
N ASN A 85 15.68 -23.77 9.61
CA ASN A 85 16.61 -24.87 9.40
C ASN A 85 18.07 -24.41 9.36
N ASN A 86 18.37 -23.11 9.42
CA ASN A 86 19.71 -22.58 9.27
C ASN A 86 20.33 -22.25 10.63
N LEU A 87 21.40 -22.97 11.00
CA LEU A 87 22.20 -22.59 12.17
C LEU A 87 23.16 -21.46 11.84
N ARG A 88 23.17 -20.41 12.69
CA ARG A 88 24.10 -19.29 12.56
C ARG A 88 25.16 -19.33 13.65
N PHE A 89 26.40 -19.52 13.23
CA PHE A 89 27.58 -19.53 14.09
C PHE A 89 28.15 -18.10 14.23
N VAL A 90 28.24 -17.59 15.47
CA VAL A 90 28.74 -16.24 15.76
C VAL A 90 29.83 -16.34 16.83
N GLY A 91 30.91 -15.57 16.69
CA GLY A 91 32.00 -15.52 17.67
C GLY A 91 33.25 -16.34 17.33
N PHE A 92 33.32 -16.93 16.13
CA PHE A 92 34.55 -17.55 15.64
C PHE A 92 35.59 -16.50 15.26
N LEU A 93 36.83 -16.69 15.72
CA LEU A 93 37.96 -15.89 15.27
C LEU A 93 38.27 -16.24 13.80
N LYS A 94 38.55 -15.21 13.00
CA LYS A 94 38.83 -15.37 11.56
C LYS A 94 40.03 -16.31 11.35
N GLY A 95 39.82 -17.40 10.62
CA GLY A 95 40.87 -18.38 10.30
C GLY A 95 40.96 -19.58 11.24
N CYS A 96 40.14 -19.66 12.30
CA CYS A 96 40.08 -20.85 13.18
C CYS A 96 39.53 -22.10 12.48
N GLU A 97 38.81 -21.93 11.39
CA GLU A 97 38.16 -23.01 10.63
C GLU A 97 39.17 -23.83 9.79
N GLY A 98 40.37 -23.30 9.56
CA GLY A 98 41.36 -23.91 8.68
C GLY A 98 40.88 -23.98 7.22
N GLN A 99 41.30 -25.03 6.50
CA GLN A 99 41.00 -25.20 5.08
C GLN A 99 39.68 -25.96 4.82
N LEU A 100 39.15 -26.66 5.82
CA LEU A 100 37.96 -27.52 5.73
C LEU A 100 36.98 -27.20 6.87
N VAL A 101 36.12 -26.22 6.61
CA VAL A 101 35.08 -25.73 7.53
C VAL A 101 34.18 -26.87 8.03
N ASP A 102 33.83 -27.82 7.16
CA ASP A 102 32.96 -28.96 7.49
C ASP A 102 33.55 -29.85 8.60
N THR A 103 34.86 -30.12 8.51
CA THR A 103 35.56 -30.94 9.51
C THR A 103 35.73 -30.22 10.84
N PHE A 104 35.90 -28.89 10.80
CA PHE A 104 35.96 -28.06 11.97
C PHE A 104 34.60 -28.01 12.69
N LEU A 105 33.52 -27.76 11.94
CA LEU A 105 32.16 -27.70 12.49
C LEU A 105 31.71 -29.06 13.02
N ALA A 106 32.01 -30.16 12.33
CA ALA A 106 31.70 -31.50 12.83
C ALA A 106 32.41 -31.81 14.16
N LYS A 107 33.72 -31.51 14.25
CA LYS A 107 34.48 -31.68 15.50
C LYS A 107 33.96 -30.79 16.63
N TRP A 108 33.66 -29.53 16.32
CA TRP A 108 33.10 -28.59 17.29
C TRP A 108 31.73 -29.07 17.79
N LEU A 109 30.85 -29.52 16.89
CA LEU A 109 29.53 -30.07 17.24
C LEU A 109 29.63 -31.33 18.10
N CYS A 110 30.50 -32.28 17.75
CA CYS A 110 30.72 -33.47 18.57
C CYS A 110 31.25 -33.11 19.97
N SER A 111 32.17 -32.16 20.05
CA SER A 111 32.69 -31.66 21.33
C SER A 111 31.64 -30.92 22.16
N ALA A 112 30.73 -30.17 21.52
CA ALA A 112 29.71 -29.39 22.20
C ALA A 112 28.50 -30.24 22.64
N THR A 113 28.18 -31.30 21.89
CA THR A 113 27.02 -32.18 22.15
C THR A 113 27.37 -33.41 22.99
N ASN A 114 28.65 -33.70 23.19
CA ASN A 114 29.13 -34.91 23.86
C ASN A 114 28.59 -36.20 23.21
N GLN A 115 28.37 -36.16 21.89
CA GLN A 115 27.91 -37.27 21.07
C GLN A 115 29.01 -37.64 20.06
N PRO A 116 29.42 -38.92 19.97
CA PRO A 116 30.28 -39.38 18.90
C PRO A 116 29.46 -39.55 17.60
N ASP A 117 30.01 -39.10 16.47
CA ASP A 117 29.55 -39.37 15.10
C ASP A 117 28.23 -38.74 14.62
N VAL A 118 27.87 -37.53 15.06
CA VAL A 118 26.85 -36.75 14.34
C VAL A 118 27.52 -36.12 13.11
N LEU A 119 27.42 -36.78 11.95
CA LEU A 119 27.78 -36.19 10.66
C LEU A 119 26.64 -35.27 10.23
N PRO A 120 26.76 -33.94 10.34
CA PRO A 120 25.74 -33.06 9.80
C PRO A 120 25.70 -33.24 8.27
N LEU A 121 24.52 -33.48 7.71
CA LEU A 121 24.28 -33.41 6.28
C LEU A 121 24.37 -31.93 5.84
N ILE A 122 25.59 -31.48 5.55
CA ILE A 122 25.86 -30.13 5.05
C ILE A 122 25.46 -30.09 3.58
N ARG A 123 24.30 -29.50 3.26
CA ARG A 123 23.80 -29.49 1.89
C ARG A 123 24.39 -28.41 1.00
N ASP A 124 24.88 -27.30 1.55
CA ASP A 124 25.40 -26.20 0.73
C ASP A 124 26.67 -25.59 1.32
N GLY A 125 27.73 -25.53 0.50
CA GLY A 125 29.06 -24.96 0.81
C GLY A 125 29.09 -23.45 1.05
N GLN A 126 28.02 -22.89 1.59
CA GLN A 126 27.91 -21.50 2.05
C GLN A 126 27.53 -21.47 3.55
N GLY A 127 28.38 -22.07 4.39
CA GLY A 127 28.41 -21.83 5.84
C GLY A 127 27.09 -21.96 6.61
N THR A 128 26.12 -22.71 6.07
CA THR A 128 24.78 -22.84 6.62
C THR A 128 24.48 -24.32 6.84
N LEU A 129 24.49 -24.74 8.11
CA LEU A 129 24.15 -26.11 8.47
C LEU A 129 22.65 -26.25 8.59
N VAL A 130 22.08 -27.17 7.80
CA VAL A 130 20.70 -27.64 7.96
C VAL A 130 20.72 -28.87 8.85
N VAL A 131 20.20 -28.73 10.07
CA VAL A 131 20.11 -29.84 11.04
C VAL A 131 18.64 -30.09 11.37
N ASP A 132 18.27 -31.36 11.55
CA ASP A 132 16.90 -31.77 11.81
C ASP A 132 16.38 -31.16 13.14
N PRO A 133 15.32 -30.33 13.14
CA PRO A 133 14.92 -29.54 14.30
C PRO A 133 14.52 -30.35 15.53
N LEU A 134 14.00 -31.57 15.35
CA LEU A 134 13.51 -32.41 16.45
C LEU A 134 14.64 -32.96 17.32
N GLU A 135 15.82 -33.25 16.75
CA GLU A 135 16.95 -33.80 17.52
C GLU A 135 17.66 -32.73 18.35
N LEU A 136 17.74 -31.49 17.87
CA LEU A 136 18.43 -30.41 18.58
C LEU A 136 17.56 -29.73 19.66
N ALA A 137 16.24 -29.63 19.43
CA ALA A 137 15.31 -28.93 20.32
C ALA A 137 15.16 -29.58 21.69
N HIS A 138 15.37 -30.90 21.81
CA HIS A 138 15.24 -31.61 23.08
C HIS A 138 16.46 -31.51 24.00
N ARG A 139 17.62 -30.99 23.53
CA ARG A 139 18.87 -31.00 24.32
C ARG A 139 19.59 -29.67 24.46
N PHE A 140 19.33 -28.68 23.61
CA PHE A 140 19.88 -27.33 23.76
C PHE A 140 18.83 -26.38 24.35
N GLU A 141 18.66 -26.40 25.68
CA GLU A 141 17.93 -25.37 26.41
C GLU A 141 18.74 -24.05 26.53
N MET A 142 19.93 -23.98 25.94
CA MET A 142 20.79 -22.80 25.95
C MET A 142 20.93 -22.22 24.55
N PHE A 143 20.62 -20.93 24.44
CA PHE A 143 20.90 -20.04 23.29
C PHE A 143 19.93 -20.01 22.10
N PHE A 144 18.74 -20.60 22.16
CA PHE A 144 17.70 -20.37 21.13
C PHE A 144 16.73 -19.20 21.45
N ARG A 145 16.72 -18.69 22.69
CA ARG A 145 15.77 -17.64 23.13
C ARG A 145 16.13 -16.20 22.78
N ALA A 146 17.35 -15.89 22.32
CA ALA A 146 17.82 -14.49 22.26
C ALA A 146 17.65 -13.79 20.89
N THR A 147 17.47 -14.52 19.80
CA THR A 147 17.34 -13.91 18.46
C THR A 147 15.89 -13.74 18.02
N TYR A 148 14.99 -14.65 18.40
CA TYR A 148 13.56 -14.52 18.06
C TYR A 148 12.85 -13.43 18.89
N ALA A 149 13.17 -13.30 20.19
CA ALA A 149 12.57 -12.25 21.03
C ALA A 149 13.08 -10.83 20.72
N ARG A 150 14.20 -10.69 19.98
CA ARG A 150 14.78 -9.38 19.65
C ARG A 150 14.46 -8.91 18.23
N GLN A 151 14.07 -9.81 17.32
CA GLN A 151 13.62 -9.42 15.99
C GLN A 151 12.16 -8.91 15.98
N GLU A 152 11.33 -9.31 16.94
CA GLU A 152 9.94 -8.82 17.07
C GLU A 152 9.78 -7.54 17.92
N LEU A 153 10.86 -6.95 18.45
CA LEU A 153 10.78 -5.81 19.39
C LEU A 153 11.63 -4.59 19.03
N LEU A 154 11.87 -4.34 17.74
CA LEU A 154 12.27 -3.00 17.30
C LEU A 154 11.06 -2.30 16.64
N PRO A 155 10.29 -1.48 17.37
CA PRO A 155 9.32 -0.60 16.73
C PRO A 155 10.07 0.31 15.76
N HIS A 156 9.48 0.53 14.58
CA HIS A 156 9.93 1.50 13.60
C HIS A 156 10.10 2.89 14.25
N ALA A 157 11.30 3.17 14.76
CA ALA A 157 11.73 4.50 15.12
C ALA A 157 11.94 5.27 13.81
N SER A 158 10.84 5.86 13.35
CA SER A 158 10.79 6.85 12.29
C SER A 158 11.80 7.95 12.60
N LYS A 159 12.88 8.00 11.80
CA LYS A 159 13.83 9.11 11.81
C LYS A 159 13.11 10.33 11.24
N LYS A 160 12.55 11.17 12.12
CA LYS A 160 12.29 12.58 11.79
C LYS A 160 13.64 13.31 11.74
N LYS A 161 13.94 13.87 10.57
CA LYS A 161 14.73 15.10 10.44
C LYS A 161 13.76 16.20 10.03
#